data_AF-A0A0K0JJF5-F1
#
_entry.id   AF-A0A0K0JJF5-F1
#
_cell.length_a   1.000
_cell.length_b   1.000
_cell.length_c   1.000
_cell.angle_alpha   90.00
_cell.angle_beta   90.00
_cell.angle_gamma   90.00
#
_symmetry.space_group_name_H-M   'P 1'
#
loop_
_entity.id
_entity.type
_entity.pdbx_description
1 polymer ?
#
loop_
_entity_poly.entity_id
_entity_poly.type
_entity_poly.pdbx_seq_one_letter_code
_entity_poly.pdbx_strand_id
1 'polypeptide(L)'
;MPRGKNMLQMTWSCQLEISAQKWADQCIFRHSSRKQREGIGENLYAYWSSANVEKFRDIAGTDAGKSWWSELPQLYTDNPSNILTPEVYSQGVSHFTQMAWGNTHEIGCGIATKCEGGRSLIVICHYSPRGNWLRHLIYELGEPCKTDSDCDTEKCLEESGLCEK
;
A
#
# COMPACT_ATOMS: atom_id res chain seq x y z
N MET A 1 8.50 -10.29 11.70
CA MET A 1 8.11 -10.72 10.35
C MET A 1 9.12 -11.73 9.84
N PRO A 2 8.69 -12.87 9.25
CA PRO A 2 9.60 -13.85 8.65
C PRO A 2 10.26 -13.29 7.38
N ARG A 3 11.40 -13.87 6.96
CA ARG A 3 12.02 -13.51 5.68
C ARG A 3 11.12 -13.94 4.52
N GLY A 4 11.17 -13.19 3.43
CA GLY A 4 10.35 -13.43 2.24
C GLY A 4 11.17 -13.61 0.98
N LYS A 5 10.59 -14.32 0.01
CA LYS A 5 11.06 -14.43 -1.38
C LYS A 5 9.98 -13.91 -2.34
N ASN A 6 10.31 -13.75 -3.61
CA ASN A 6 9.35 -13.34 -4.65
C ASN A 6 8.53 -12.08 -4.30
N MET A 7 9.12 -11.17 -3.51
CA MET A 7 8.52 -9.86 -3.23
C MET A 7 8.77 -8.97 -4.45
N LEU A 8 7.70 -8.56 -5.14
CA LEU A 8 7.84 -7.76 -6.34
C LEU A 8 8.20 -6.31 -6.00
N GLN A 9 9.12 -5.75 -6.78
CA GLN A 9 9.45 -4.33 -6.77
C GLN A 9 8.23 -3.54 -7.28
N MET A 10 7.82 -2.53 -6.51
CA MET A 10 6.77 -1.61 -6.96
C MET A 10 7.28 -0.66 -8.05
N THR A 11 6.44 -0.45 -9.05
CA THR A 11 6.58 0.57 -10.10
C THR A 11 5.44 1.59 -10.00
N TRP A 12 5.69 2.82 -10.44
CA TRP A 12 4.65 3.84 -10.47
C TRP A 12 3.75 3.68 -11.69
N SER A 13 2.44 3.65 -11.47
CA SER A 13 1.43 3.56 -12.52
C SER A 13 0.62 4.85 -12.61
N CYS A 14 0.82 5.61 -13.69
CA CYS A 14 0.06 6.84 -13.95
C CYS A 14 -1.45 6.58 -14.04
N GLN A 15 -1.88 5.38 -14.48
CA GLN A 15 -3.29 5.02 -14.52
C GLN A 15 -3.88 4.89 -13.10
N LEU A 16 -3.14 4.24 -12.19
CA LEU A 16 -3.52 4.15 -10.78
C LEU A 16 -3.54 5.53 -10.12
N GLU A 17 -2.53 6.37 -10.39
CA GLU A 17 -2.47 7.77 -9.93
C GLU A 17 -3.71 8.57 -10.36
N ILE A 18 -4.07 8.53 -11.65
CA ILE A 18 -5.25 9.24 -12.17
C ILE A 18 -6.52 8.80 -11.42
N SER A 19 -6.69 7.50 -11.23
CA SER A 19 -7.87 6.97 -10.52
C SER A 19 -7.89 7.31 -9.04
N ALA A 20 -6.73 7.29 -8.37
CA ALA A 20 -6.57 7.65 -6.97
C ALA A 20 -6.78 9.16 -6.76
N GLN A 21 -6.22 10.02 -7.63
CA GLN A 21 -6.41 11.47 -7.60
C GLN A 21 -7.86 11.85 -7.79
N LYS A 22 -8.56 11.22 -8.75
CA LYS A 22 -10.00 11.44 -8.95
C LYS A 22 -10.81 11.17 -7.68
N TRP A 23 -10.40 10.21 -6.87
CA TRP A 23 -11.05 9.91 -5.59
C TRP A 23 -10.63 10.88 -4.48
N ALA A 24 -9.34 11.20 -4.37
CA ALA A 24 -8.82 12.19 -3.43
C ALA A 24 -9.52 13.56 -3.58
N ASP A 25 -9.75 13.99 -4.82
CA ASP A 25 -10.42 15.26 -5.17
C ASP A 25 -11.86 15.35 -4.66
N GLN A 26 -12.50 14.23 -4.31
CA GLN A 26 -13.83 14.24 -3.71
C GLN A 26 -13.82 14.79 -2.27
N CYS A 27 -12.65 14.85 -1.62
CA CYS A 27 -12.51 15.25 -0.23
C CYS A 27 -13.38 14.43 0.74
N ILE A 28 -13.54 13.13 0.48
CA ILE A 28 -14.28 12.20 1.34
C ILE A 28 -13.34 11.14 1.88
N PHE A 29 -13.18 11.10 3.21
CA PHE A 29 -12.37 10.07 3.87
C PHE A 29 -13.16 8.76 4.01
N ARG A 30 -13.34 8.07 2.88
CA ARG A 30 -13.91 6.72 2.81
C ARG A 30 -13.40 6.02 1.56
N HIS A 31 -13.39 4.69 1.57
CA HIS A 31 -13.05 3.91 0.39
C HIS A 31 -13.92 4.25 -0.83
N SER A 32 -13.32 4.26 -2.03
CA SER A 32 -14.09 4.34 -3.28
C SER A 32 -14.93 3.09 -3.51
N SER A 33 -15.92 3.17 -4.39
CA SER A 33 -16.86 2.07 -4.61
C SER A 33 -16.15 0.83 -5.16
N ARG A 34 -16.68 -0.36 -4.85
CA ARG A 34 -16.11 -1.64 -5.35
C ARG A 34 -15.97 -1.67 -6.86
N LYS A 35 -16.92 -1.07 -7.60
CA LYS A 35 -16.89 -0.98 -9.07
C LYS A 35 -15.73 -0.12 -9.58
N GLN A 36 -15.35 0.92 -8.84
CA GLN A 36 -14.22 1.79 -9.20
C GLN A 36 -12.86 1.14 -8.88
N ARG A 37 -12.86 0.06 -8.10
CA ARG A 37 -11.66 -0.66 -7.64
C ARG A 37 -11.70 -2.14 -7.96
N GLU A 38 -12.31 -2.50 -9.08
CA GLU A 38 -12.28 -3.87 -9.55
C GLU A 38 -10.82 -4.28 -9.80
N GLY A 39 -10.34 -5.29 -9.07
CA GLY A 39 -8.94 -5.71 -9.12
C GLY A 39 -7.91 -4.80 -8.46
N ILE A 40 -8.32 -3.66 -7.86
CA ILE A 40 -7.42 -2.62 -7.33
C ILE A 40 -7.52 -2.53 -5.81
N GLY A 41 -6.37 -2.54 -5.12
CA GLY A 41 -6.24 -2.24 -3.70
C GLY A 41 -6.29 -0.75 -3.44
N GLU A 42 -6.70 -0.31 -2.25
CA GLU A 42 -6.79 1.12 -1.92
C GLU A 42 -6.45 1.34 -0.45
N ASN A 43 -5.50 2.24 -0.19
CA ASN A 43 -5.22 2.77 1.13
C ASN A 43 -5.60 4.26 1.19
N LEU A 44 -6.06 4.70 2.37
CA LEU A 44 -6.47 6.08 2.62
C LEU A 44 -5.75 6.65 3.82
N TYR A 45 -5.32 7.89 3.70
CA TYR A 45 -4.76 8.68 4.78
C TYR A 45 -5.38 10.07 4.74
N ALA A 46 -5.60 10.65 5.91
CA ALA A 46 -6.06 12.03 6.01
C ALA A 46 -5.41 12.70 7.22
N TYR A 47 -5.20 14.00 7.06
CA TYR A 47 -4.70 14.86 8.12
C TYR A 47 -5.55 16.11 8.18
N TRP A 48 -6.03 16.44 9.38
CA TRP A 48 -6.86 17.60 9.65
C TRP A 48 -6.09 18.60 10.51
N SER A 49 -6.24 19.87 10.20
CA SER A 49 -5.59 20.97 10.88
C SER A 49 -6.55 22.15 11.07
N SER A 50 -6.24 23.03 12.01
CA SER A 50 -6.90 24.34 12.10
C SER A 50 -6.33 25.36 11.11
N ALA A 51 -5.17 25.08 10.51
CA ALA A 51 -4.45 25.94 9.58
C ALA A 51 -4.36 25.33 8.17
N ASN A 52 -3.85 26.12 7.22
CA ASN A 52 -3.65 25.67 5.85
C ASN A 52 -2.63 24.51 5.79
N VAL A 53 -2.97 23.44 5.07
CA VAL A 53 -2.18 22.20 4.98
C VAL A 53 -1.31 22.09 3.72
N GLU A 54 -1.32 23.08 2.82
CA GLU A 54 -0.59 23.03 1.54
C GLU A 54 0.90 22.77 1.74
N LYS A 55 1.49 23.31 2.80
CA LYS A 55 2.89 23.08 3.16
C LYS A 55 3.25 21.61 3.43
N PHE A 56 2.26 20.75 3.67
CA PHE A 56 2.45 19.32 3.89
C PHE A 56 2.30 18.49 2.61
N ARG A 57 1.94 19.10 1.47
CA ARG A 57 1.68 18.39 0.21
C ARG A 57 2.84 17.48 -0.20
N ASP A 58 4.06 18.01 -0.17
CA ASP A 58 5.26 17.32 -0.68
C ASP A 58 5.67 16.11 0.17
N ILE A 59 5.29 16.09 1.45
CA ILE A 59 5.58 14.97 2.36
C ILE A 59 4.39 14.04 2.58
N ALA A 60 3.18 14.44 2.16
CA ALA A 60 1.94 13.74 2.47
C ALA A 60 1.94 12.27 2.02
N GLY A 61 2.51 11.96 0.85
CA GLY A 61 2.64 10.57 0.39
C GLY A 61 3.51 9.72 1.33
N THR A 62 4.64 10.26 1.78
CA THR A 62 5.53 9.54 2.71
C THR A 62 4.95 9.43 4.11
N ASP A 63 4.22 10.44 4.58
CA ASP A 63 3.56 10.40 5.89
C ASP A 63 2.39 9.42 5.89
N ALA A 64 1.63 9.35 4.79
CA ALA A 64 0.62 8.33 4.57
C ALA A 64 1.24 6.92 4.61
N GLY A 65 2.34 6.70 3.87
CA GLY A 65 3.07 5.43 3.87
C GLY A 65 3.56 5.04 5.26
N LYS A 66 4.15 5.96 6.03
CA LYS A 66 4.55 5.72 7.43
C LYS A 66 3.36 5.39 8.33
N SER A 67 2.24 6.10 8.15
CA SER A 67 1.02 5.86 8.92
C SER A 67 0.49 4.44 8.68
N TRP A 68 0.35 4.04 7.42
CA TRP A 68 -0.12 2.70 7.05
C TRP A 68 0.86 1.61 7.50
N TRP A 69 2.16 1.83 7.31
CA TRP A 69 3.19 0.87 7.74
C TRP A 69 3.28 0.74 9.27
N SER A 70 2.89 1.77 10.02
CA SER A 70 2.91 1.75 11.49
C SER A 70 1.95 0.73 12.11
N GLU A 71 0.99 0.22 11.34
CA GLU A 71 0.13 -0.90 11.75
C GLU A 71 0.94 -2.15 12.08
N LEU A 72 2.08 -2.38 11.40
CA LEU A 72 2.96 -3.52 11.69
C LEU A 72 3.50 -3.49 13.13
N PRO A 73 4.22 -2.46 13.58
CA PRO A 73 4.72 -2.44 14.96
C PRO A 73 3.64 -2.17 16.02
N GLN A 74 2.47 -1.59 15.66
CA GLN A 74 1.46 -1.18 16.64
C GLN A 74 0.32 -2.19 16.84
N LEU A 75 -0.09 -2.88 15.78
CA LEU A 75 -1.33 -3.69 15.76
C LEU A 75 -1.07 -5.15 15.40
N TYR A 76 -0.10 -5.41 14.53
CA TYR A 76 0.16 -6.75 14.00
C TYR A 76 0.78 -7.66 15.07
N THR A 77 0.02 -8.65 15.54
CA THR A 77 0.49 -9.67 16.46
C THR A 77 1.33 -10.72 15.75
N ASP A 78 2.05 -11.55 16.51
CA ASP A 78 2.86 -12.63 15.92
C ASP A 78 2.04 -13.54 15.00
N ASN A 79 2.52 -13.70 13.76
CA ASN A 79 1.92 -14.50 12.71
C ASN A 79 3.03 -15.16 11.88
N PRO A 80 3.65 -16.22 12.40
CA PRO A 80 4.79 -16.87 11.75
C PRO A 80 4.41 -17.55 10.42
N SER A 81 3.12 -17.89 10.24
CA SER A 81 2.62 -18.42 8.98
C SER A 81 2.59 -17.39 7.85
N ASN A 82 2.60 -16.09 8.19
CA ASN A 82 2.43 -14.97 7.29
C ASN A 82 1.14 -15.02 6.43
N ILE A 83 0.15 -15.81 6.84
CA ILE A 83 -1.17 -15.90 6.19
C ILE A 83 -2.06 -14.78 6.73
N LEU A 84 -2.74 -14.05 5.85
CA LEU A 84 -3.75 -13.08 6.22
C LEU A 84 -5.07 -13.79 6.56
N THR A 85 -5.16 -14.34 7.78
CA THR A 85 -6.40 -14.94 8.27
C THR A 85 -7.44 -13.86 8.63
N PRO A 86 -8.73 -14.20 8.78
CA PRO A 86 -9.73 -13.25 9.29
C PRO A 86 -9.34 -12.64 10.64
N GLU A 87 -8.70 -13.42 11.51
CA GLU A 87 -8.23 -12.96 12.83
C GLU A 87 -7.12 -11.92 12.67
N VAL A 88 -6.13 -12.17 11.80
CA VAL A 88 -5.08 -11.20 11.48
C VAL A 88 -5.68 -9.94 10.85
N TYR A 89 -6.57 -10.08 9.87
CA TYR A 89 -7.22 -8.96 9.20
C TYR A 89 -8.02 -8.08 10.19
N SER A 90 -8.69 -8.70 11.17
CA SER A 90 -9.48 -8.00 12.19
C SER A 90 -8.67 -7.10 13.12
N GLN A 91 -7.33 -7.22 13.12
CA GLN A 91 -6.43 -6.36 13.90
C GLN A 91 -6.31 -4.94 13.33
N GLY A 92 -6.88 -4.67 12.15
CA GLY A 92 -6.79 -3.34 11.52
C GLY A 92 -5.44 -3.11 10.82
N VAL A 93 -4.84 -4.17 10.28
CA VAL A 93 -3.52 -4.18 9.63
C VAL A 93 -3.60 -4.15 8.10
N SER A 94 -4.77 -3.80 7.56
CA SER A 94 -5.05 -3.93 6.13
C SER A 94 -4.26 -2.95 5.27
N HIS A 95 -3.87 -1.79 5.80
CA HIS A 95 -3.09 -0.84 5.01
C HIS A 95 -1.64 -1.30 4.89
N PHE A 96 -1.04 -1.73 6.01
CA PHE A 96 0.28 -2.35 6.03
C PHE A 96 0.33 -3.59 5.13
N THR A 97 -0.63 -4.51 5.27
CA THR A 97 -0.61 -5.77 4.51
C THR A 97 -0.78 -5.56 3.01
N GLN A 98 -1.47 -4.50 2.56
CA GLN A 98 -1.48 -4.12 1.16
C GLN A 98 -0.11 -3.56 0.69
N MET A 99 0.56 -2.77 1.52
CA MET A 99 1.91 -2.28 1.21
C MET A 99 2.93 -3.42 1.12
N ALA A 100 2.80 -4.43 1.98
CA ALA A 100 3.68 -5.59 2.06
C ALA A 100 3.24 -6.77 1.17
N TRP A 101 2.24 -6.58 0.31
CA TRP A 101 1.64 -7.68 -0.45
C TRP A 101 2.56 -8.12 -1.60
N GLY A 102 3.14 -9.32 -1.51
CA GLY A 102 4.22 -9.79 -2.37
C GLY A 102 3.96 -9.72 -3.87
N ASN A 103 2.71 -9.95 -4.29
CA ASN A 103 2.33 -9.93 -5.70
C ASN A 103 1.88 -8.55 -6.23
N THR A 104 1.75 -7.55 -5.35
CA THR A 104 1.45 -6.16 -5.76
C THR A 104 2.72 -5.52 -6.29
N HIS A 105 2.67 -4.97 -7.52
CA HIS A 105 3.87 -4.43 -8.18
C HIS A 105 3.62 -3.09 -8.89
N GLU A 106 2.40 -2.58 -8.87
CA GLU A 106 2.07 -1.23 -9.32
C GLU A 106 1.43 -0.43 -8.20
N ILE A 107 1.83 0.83 -8.09
CA ILE A 107 1.24 1.81 -7.16
C ILE A 107 1.01 3.14 -7.88
N GLY A 108 -0.08 3.83 -7.56
CA GLY A 108 -0.26 5.22 -7.95
C GLY A 108 -1.11 5.94 -6.92
N CYS A 109 -0.73 7.18 -6.57
CA CYS A 109 -1.34 7.91 -5.47
C CYS A 109 -1.82 9.29 -5.88
N GLY A 110 -2.92 9.73 -5.28
CA GLY A 110 -3.47 11.07 -5.42
C GLY A 110 -3.50 11.82 -4.09
N ILE A 111 -3.28 13.13 -4.16
CA ILE A 111 -3.20 14.02 -3.00
C ILE A 111 -4.12 15.22 -3.21
N ALA A 112 -5.06 15.43 -2.29
CA ALA A 112 -5.94 16.61 -2.26
C ALA A 112 -5.69 17.41 -0.98
N THR A 113 -5.28 18.66 -1.09
CA THR A 113 -4.97 19.56 0.04
C THR A 113 -6.00 20.68 0.22
N LYS A 114 -6.95 20.81 -0.70
CA LYS A 114 -7.97 21.87 -0.71
C LYS A 114 -9.25 21.47 0.04
N CYS A 115 -9.23 20.33 0.73
CA CYS A 115 -10.37 19.85 1.50
C CYS A 115 -10.64 20.76 2.71
N GLU A 116 -11.92 20.90 3.07
CA GLU A 116 -12.39 21.75 4.18
C GLU A 116 -11.88 23.22 4.12
N GLY A 117 -11.72 23.76 2.90
CA GLY A 117 -11.18 25.10 2.70
C GLY A 117 -9.66 25.18 2.87
N GLY A 118 -8.95 24.09 2.59
CA GLY A 118 -7.49 24.01 2.70
C GLY A 118 -6.97 23.58 4.06
N ARG A 119 -7.85 23.09 4.95
CA ARG A 119 -7.53 22.69 6.34
C ARG A 119 -7.43 21.18 6.53
N SER A 120 -7.69 20.42 5.49
CA SER A 120 -7.54 18.96 5.48
C SER A 120 -6.81 18.53 4.21
N LEU A 121 -5.95 17.53 4.34
CA LEU A 121 -5.40 16.82 3.21
C LEU A 121 -5.87 15.36 3.23
N ILE A 122 -6.09 14.81 2.05
CA ILE A 122 -6.40 13.40 1.83
C ILE A 122 -5.38 12.82 0.84
N VAL A 123 -4.85 11.65 1.18
CA VAL A 123 -4.00 10.84 0.31
C VAL A 123 -4.72 9.53 0.05
N ILE A 124 -4.84 9.19 -1.23
CA ILE A 124 -5.35 7.90 -1.70
C ILE A 124 -4.23 7.23 -2.47
N CYS A 125 -3.89 5.98 -2.15
CA CYS A 125 -3.01 5.17 -2.98
C CYS A 125 -3.77 3.95 -3.50
N HIS A 126 -3.68 3.71 -4.80
CA HIS A 126 -4.18 2.52 -5.46
C HIS A 126 -3.04 1.55 -5.76
N TYR A 127 -3.35 0.27 -5.67
CA TYR A 127 -2.40 -0.84 -5.79
C TYR A 127 -2.90 -1.88 -6.79
N SER A 128 -2.03 -2.36 -7.67
CA SER A 128 -2.36 -3.40 -8.64
C SER A 128 -1.29 -4.50 -8.70
N PRO A 129 -1.70 -5.78 -8.81
CA PRO A 129 -3.03 -6.29 -8.49
C PRO A 129 -3.39 -6.03 -7.01
N ARG A 130 -4.68 -6.05 -6.67
CA ARG A 130 -5.11 -5.91 -5.27
C ARG A 130 -4.50 -6.99 -4.38
N GLY A 131 -4.08 -6.58 -3.20
CA GLY A 131 -3.71 -7.46 -2.11
C GLY A 131 -4.89 -7.81 -1.20
N ASN A 132 -4.54 -8.22 0.01
CA ASN A 132 -5.47 -8.51 1.11
C ASN A 132 -6.51 -9.60 0.79
N TRP A 133 -6.08 -10.63 0.07
CA TRP A 133 -6.89 -11.83 -0.09
C TRP A 133 -6.85 -12.65 1.20
N LEU A 134 -8.00 -12.80 1.85
CA LEU A 134 -8.09 -13.61 3.07
C LEU A 134 -7.68 -15.05 2.78
N ARG A 135 -6.95 -15.64 3.74
CA ARG A 135 -6.39 -17.01 3.66
C ARG A 135 -5.24 -17.17 2.67
N HIS A 136 -4.72 -16.09 2.10
CA HIS A 136 -3.48 -16.10 1.32
C HIS A 136 -2.32 -15.58 2.15
N LEU A 137 -1.10 -15.93 1.74
CA LEU A 137 0.13 -15.33 2.27
C LEU A 137 0.19 -13.84 1.94
N ILE A 138 0.63 -13.02 2.88
CA ILE A 138 0.95 -11.60 2.63
C ILE A 138 2.11 -11.54 1.63
N TYR A 139 3.14 -12.36 1.86
CA TYR A 139 4.22 -12.65 0.92
C TYR A 139 4.75 -14.07 1.15
N GLU A 140 5.40 -14.63 0.14
CA GLU A 140 5.96 -15.98 0.21
C GLU A 140 7.12 -16.05 1.19
N LEU A 141 7.11 -17.07 2.05
CA LEU A 141 8.21 -17.33 2.98
C LEU A 141 9.43 -17.84 2.22
N GLY A 142 10.60 -17.28 2.50
CA GLY A 142 11.84 -17.67 1.85
C GLY A 142 12.96 -16.66 2.04
N GLU A 143 14.00 -16.80 1.24
CA GLU A 143 15.14 -15.87 1.23
C GLU A 143 14.95 -14.84 0.10
N PRO A 144 15.34 -13.57 0.34
CA PRO A 144 15.40 -12.58 -0.74
C PRO A 144 16.27 -13.06 -1.90
N CYS A 145 15.92 -12.66 -3.11
CA CYS A 145 16.66 -13.08 -4.29
C CYS A 145 18.10 -12.57 -4.26
N LYS A 146 19.02 -13.33 -4.83
CA LYS A 146 20.42 -12.93 -5.05
C LYS A 146 20.80 -12.99 -6.52
N THR A 147 20.12 -13.84 -7.27
CA THR A 147 20.31 -14.07 -8.69
C THR A 147 18.95 -14.10 -9.38
N ASP A 148 18.94 -13.87 -10.68
CA ASP A 148 17.72 -13.87 -11.50
C ASP A 148 16.91 -15.17 -11.37
N SER A 149 17.60 -16.31 -11.27
CA SER A 149 16.97 -17.63 -11.10
C SER A 149 16.28 -17.84 -9.75
N ASP A 150 16.51 -16.98 -8.76
CA ASP A 150 15.81 -17.06 -7.47
C ASP A 150 14.39 -16.48 -7.54
N CYS A 151 14.10 -15.68 -8.57
CA CYS A 151 12.80 -15.05 -8.80
C CYS A 151 11.97 -15.84 -9.80
N ASP A 152 10.68 -16.02 -9.53
CA ASP A 152 9.74 -16.63 -10.49
C ASP A 152 9.60 -15.80 -11.79
N THR A 153 9.95 -14.51 -11.74
CA THR A 153 9.97 -13.59 -12.88
C THR A 153 11.28 -13.62 -13.66
N GLU A 154 12.25 -14.44 -13.24
CA GLU A 154 13.59 -14.55 -13.83
C GLU A 154 14.39 -13.23 -13.81
N LYS A 155 14.05 -12.31 -12.88
CA LYS A 155 14.75 -11.03 -12.75
C LYS A 155 14.82 -10.56 -11.30
N CYS A 156 16.04 -10.49 -10.75
CA CYS A 156 16.32 -10.08 -9.39
C CYS A 156 16.98 -8.70 -9.33
N LEU A 157 16.54 -7.87 -8.40
CA LEU A 157 17.21 -6.64 -8.00
C LEU A 157 18.10 -6.94 -6.79
N GLU A 158 19.34 -7.35 -7.03
CA GLU A 158 20.26 -7.86 -6.00
C GLU A 158 20.44 -6.90 -4.81
N GLU A 159 20.49 -5.58 -5.07
CA GLU A 159 20.66 -4.58 -4.01
C GLU A 159 19.52 -4.55 -2.99
N SER A 160 18.29 -4.84 -3.42
CA SER A 160 17.10 -4.83 -2.56
C SER A 160 16.60 -6.23 -2.20
N GLY A 161 17.03 -7.26 -2.93
CA GLY A 161 16.53 -8.63 -2.81
C GLY A 161 15.08 -8.80 -3.29
N LEU A 162 14.59 -7.86 -4.11
CA LEU A 162 13.24 -7.83 -4.69
C LEU A 162 13.26 -8.35 -6.13
N CYS A 163 12.13 -8.88 -6.60
CA CYS A 163 11.96 -9.38 -7.95
C CYS A 163 11.30 -8.32 -8.86
N GLU A 164 11.75 -8.19 -10.11
CA GLU A 164 11.16 -7.27 -11.09
C GLU A 164 10.15 -8.01 -11.97
N LYS A 165 9.08 -7.33 -12.40
CA LYS A 165 8.01 -7.89 -13.24
C LYS A 165 7.71 -6.99 -14.43
#